data_AF-A0A3P8KG58-F1
#
_entry.id   AF-A0A3P8KG58-F1
#
_cell.length_a   1.000
_cell.length_b   1.000
_cell.length_c   1.000
_cell.angle_alpha   90.00
_cell.angle_beta   90.00
_cell.angle_gamma   90.00
#
_symmetry.space_group_name_H-M   'P 1'
#
loop_
_entity.id
_entity.type
_entity.pdbx_description
1 polymer ?
#
loop_
_entity_poly.entity_id
_entity_poly.type
_entity_poly.pdbx_seq_one_letter_code
_entity_poly.pdbx_strand_id
1 'polypeptide(L)' 'MGIARTVGAQYVLYSNATGNVNSPELKMQLMLVQTGEIIWSGKGAVQQQ' A
#
# COMPACT_ATOMS: atom_id res chain seq x y z
N MET A 1 14.12 -0.17 10.85
CA MET A 1 14.53 0.12 9.45
C MET A 1 15.30 -1.07 8.85
N GLY A 2 14.72 -2.28 8.81
CA GLY A 2 15.50 -3.50 8.53
C GLY A 2 15.06 -4.36 7.34
N ILE A 3 13.87 -4.15 6.76
CA ILE A 3 13.27 -5.11 5.81
C ILE A 3 13.27 -4.59 4.37
N ALA A 4 13.19 -3.27 4.15
CA ALA A 4 13.07 -2.69 2.80
C ALA A 4 14.37 -2.74 1.97
N ARG A 5 15.56 -2.83 2.59
CA ARG A 5 16.84 -2.95 1.85
C ARG A 5 17.20 -4.39 1.46
N THR A 6 16.69 -5.39 2.16
CA THR A 6 17.09 -6.79 1.97
C THR A 6 16.46 -7.43 0.72
N VAL A 7 15.34 -6.88 0.24
CA VAL A 7 14.58 -7.42 -0.90
C VAL A 7 14.88 -6.73 -2.24
N GLY A 8 15.77 -5.72 -2.29
CA GLY A 8 16.11 -5.00 -3.53
C GLY A 8 14.92 -4.27 -4.18
N ALA A 9 13.83 -4.04 -3.43
CA ALA A 9 12.62 -3.43 -3.97
C ALA A 9 12.82 -1.92 -4.16
N GLN A 10 12.57 -1.44 -5.39
CA GLN A 10 12.62 -0.01 -5.71
C GLN A 10 11.39 0.72 -5.17
N TYR A 11 10.28 0.00 -4.96
CA TYR A 11 9.00 0.53 -4.52
C TYR A 11 8.40 -0.36 -3.43
N VAL A 12 7.72 0.24 -2.47
CA VAL A 12 6.95 -0.45 -1.44
C VAL A 12 5.50 -0.05 -1.58
N LEU A 13 4.62 -1.03 -1.80
CA LEU A 13 3.17 -0.82 -1.80
C LEU A 13 2.61 -1.15 -0.41
N TYR A 14 2.13 -0.13 0.29
CA TYR A 14 1.32 -0.29 1.48
C TYR A 14 -0.13 -0.47 1.05
N SER A 15 -0.75 -1.58 1.44
CA SER A 15 -2.18 -1.79 1.29
C SER A 15 -2.79 -1.92 2.68
N ASN A 16 -3.85 -1.15 2.93
CA ASN A 16 -4.57 -1.16 4.20
C ASN A 16 -6.06 -1.27 3.90
N ALA A 17 -6.68 -2.35 4.35
CA ALA A 17 -8.13 -2.53 4.28
C ALA A 17 -8.73 -1.97 5.57
N THR A 18 -9.53 -0.91 5.45
CA THR A 18 -10.20 -0.27 6.58
C THR A 18 -11.71 -0.23 6.34
N GLY A 19 -12.51 -0.19 7.40
CA GLY A 19 -13.97 -0.14 7.28
C GLY A 19 -14.65 -1.49 7.53
N ASN A 20 -15.75 -1.75 6.83
CA ASN A 20 -16.62 -2.91 7.06
C ASN A 20 -16.02 -4.16 6.41
N VAL A 21 -15.97 -5.29 7.11
CA VAL A 21 -15.49 -6.57 6.55
C VAL A 21 -16.28 -7.03 5.32
N ASN A 22 -17.58 -6.67 5.24
CA ASN A 22 -18.45 -7.00 4.11
C ASN A 22 -18.32 -6.00 2.94
N SER A 23 -17.67 -4.85 3.15
CA SER A 23 -17.40 -3.84 2.13
C SER A 23 -16.15 -3.05 2.52
N PRO A 24 -14.97 -3.67 2.46
CA PRO A 24 -13.75 -3.02 2.93
C PRO A 24 -13.34 -1.91 1.97
N GLU A 25 -12.95 -0.77 2.52
CA GLU A 25 -12.26 0.27 1.75
C GLU A 25 -10.76 -0.05 1.74
N LEU A 26 -10.24 -0.41 0.57
CA LEU A 26 -8.80 -0.54 0.39
C LEU A 26 -8.19 0.84 0.15
N LYS A 27 -7.22 1.18 0.99
CA LYS A 27 -6.30 2.29 0.78
C LYS A 27 -4.96 1.71 0.37
N MET A 28 -4.44 2.16 -0.75
CA MET A 28 -3.15 1.72 -1.26
C MET A 28 -2.24 2.93 -1.43
N GLN A 29 -0.98 2.80 -1.02
CA GLN A 29 0.02 3.86 -1.13
C GLN A 29 1.33 3.26 -1.60
N LEU A 30 1.86 3.76 -2.71
CA LEU A 30 3.15 3.35 -3.25
C LEU A 30 4.23 4.33 -2.80
N MET A 31 5.23 3.83 -2.10
CA MET A 31 6.37 4.58 -1.62
C MET A 31 7.61 4.23 -2.43
N LEU A 32 8.32 5.24 -2.93
CA LEU A 32 9.63 5.07 -3.52
C LEU A 32 10.65 4.81 -2.39
N VAL A 33 11.28 3.64 -2.39
CA VAL A 33 12.18 3.24 -1.28
C VAL A 33 13.44 4.11 -1.23
N GLN A 34 13.88 4.58 -2.39
CA GLN A 34 15.09 5.38 -2.51
C GLN A 34 14.99 6.73 -1.78
N THR A 35 13.81 7.36 -1.78
CA THR A 35 13.58 8.69 -1.20
C THR A 35 12.67 8.66 0.02
N GLY A 36 11.89 7.60 0.20
CA GLY A 36 10.84 7.51 1.23
C GLY A 36 9.56 8.28 0.87
N GLU A 37 9.43 8.77 -0.36
CA GLU A 37 8.28 9.57 -0.81
C GLU A 37 7.12 8.70 -1.29
N ILE A 38 5.88 9.10 -1.02
CA ILE A 38 4.68 8.47 -1.55
C ILE A 38 4.43 9.02 -2.96
N ILE A 39 4.70 8.21 -3.99
CA ILE A 39 4.57 8.61 -5.39
C ILE A 39 3.19 8.28 -5.99
N TRP A 40 2.41 7.43 -5.31
CA TRP A 40 1.04 7.11 -5.72
C TRP A 40 0.17 6.78 -4.51
N SER A 41 -1.09 7.18 -4.58
CA SER A 41 -2.10 6.78 -3.60
C SER A 41 -3.42 6.49 -4.29
N GLY A 42 -4.02 5.36 -3.95
CA GLY A 42 -5.31 4.91 -4.47
C GLY A 42 -6.26 4.56 -3.32
N LYS A 43 -7.55 4.82 -3.54
CA LYS A 43 -8.64 4.39 -2.66
C LYS A 43 -9.65 3.64 -3.52
N GLY A 44 -9.97 2.41 -3.15
CA GLY A 44 -10.92 1.58 -3.88
C GLY A 44 -11.84 0.83 -2.92
N ALA A 45 -13.14 0.87 -3.17
CA ALA A 45 -14.09 -0.01 -2.50
C ALA A 45 -13.84 -1.44 -3.00
N VAL A 46 -13.56 -2.38 -2.09
CA VAL A 46 -13.43 -3.78 -2.45
C VAL A 46 -14.82 -4.38 -2.42
N GLN A 47 -15.32 -4.75 -3.60
CA GLN A 47 -16.52 -5.57 -3.72
C GLN A 47 -16.11 -7.04 -3.58
N GLN A 48 -16.72 -7.72 -2.62
CA GLN A 48 -16.57 -9.16 -2.44
C GLN A 48 -17.37 -9.84 -3.56
N GLN A 49 -16.67 -10.58 -4.44
CA GLN A 49 -17.26 -11.28 -5.59
C GLN A 49 -17.80 -12.66 -5.19
#